data_AF-A0A2G6PTQ5-F1
#
_entry.id   AF-A0A2G6PTQ5-F1
#
_cell.length_a   1.000
_cell.length_b   1.000
_cell.length_c   1.000
_cell.angle_alpha   90.00
_cell.angle_beta   90.00
_cell.angle_gamma   90.00
#
_symmetry.space_group_name_H-M   'P 1'
#
loop_
_entity.id
_entity.type
_entity.pdbx_description
1 polymer ?
#
loop_
_entity_poly.entity_id
_entity_poly.type
_entity_poly.pdbx_seq_one_letter_code
_entity_poly.pdbx_strand_id
1 'polypeptide(L)'
;MEIIVVIILISTLLLFALQLTFFTQKWVKWGLLVLIAIGIYFSYPYAIEQSYETIRQTMNNPQVIADFSALVIFEAILGCLLSILQIRYYAGKKLKKHWIYSLYFPGVVIFIAVFYLEAFLFISIRGIDFQIMAELLAIGIPVLLLVLTGIMRRLVTDKWLRTELKFFLHLMQIVMAMILSIIILKLPVSYVDQETHFKPLMLLLLIMLISAVLGYFYQIYKNNKYGNHH
;
A
#
# COMPACT_ATOMS: atom_id res chain seq x y z
N MET A 1 15.98 4.85 9.06
CA MET A 1 15.51 4.80 7.67
C MET A 1 15.16 3.38 7.26
N GLU A 2 16.11 2.44 7.36
CA GLU A 2 15.90 1.02 7.01
C GLU A 2 14.67 0.37 7.66
N ILE A 3 14.46 0.57 8.97
CA ILE A 3 13.29 0.04 9.68
C ILE A 3 11.97 0.54 9.07
N ILE A 4 11.90 1.80 8.65
CA ILE A 4 10.69 2.38 8.06
C ILE A 4 10.40 1.70 6.72
N VAL A 5 11.44 1.48 5.90
CA VAL A 5 11.30 0.75 4.63
C VAL A 5 10.80 -0.66 4.89
N VAL A 6 11.41 -1.40 5.81
CA VAL A 6 10.98 -2.76 6.17
C VAL A 6 9.52 -2.79 6.64
N ILE A 7 9.11 -1.83 7.48
CA ILE A 7 7.70 -1.70 7.91
C ILE A 7 6.79 -1.47 6.69
N ILE A 8 7.17 -0.61 5.75
CA ILE A 8 6.41 -0.39 4.51
C ILE A 8 6.30 -1.71 3.73
N LEU A 9 7.39 -2.44 3.52
CA LEU A 9 7.37 -3.69 2.76
C LEU A 9 6.50 -4.77 3.43
N ILE A 10 6.61 -4.94 4.76
CA ILE A 10 5.75 -5.86 5.52
C ILE A 10 4.28 -5.43 5.42
N SER A 11 3.98 -4.14 5.56
CA SER A 11 2.62 -3.62 5.41
C SER A 11 2.07 -3.83 4.00
N THR A 12 2.93 -3.80 2.96
CA THR A 12 2.55 -4.11 1.58
C THR A 12 2.17 -5.58 1.42
N LEU A 13 2.96 -6.51 1.99
CA LEU A 13 2.61 -7.94 2.01
C LEU A 13 1.26 -8.17 2.70
N LEU A 14 1.02 -7.47 3.80
CA LEU A 14 -0.23 -7.51 4.55
C LEU A 14 -1.41 -6.99 3.72
N LEU A 15 -1.25 -5.83 3.08
CA LEU A 15 -2.24 -5.20 2.20
C LEU A 15 -2.59 -6.10 1.04
N PHE A 16 -1.59 -6.71 0.42
CA PHE A 16 -1.79 -7.63 -0.69
C PHE A 16 -2.57 -8.88 -0.24
N ALA A 17 -2.21 -9.48 0.90
CA ALA A 17 -2.96 -10.60 1.46
C ALA A 17 -4.41 -10.19 1.81
N LEU A 18 -4.60 -8.99 2.36
CA LEU A 18 -5.93 -8.44 2.63
C LEU A 18 -6.73 -8.27 1.34
N GLN A 19 -6.09 -7.80 0.27
CA GLN A 19 -6.68 -7.65 -1.05
C GLN A 19 -7.12 -9.00 -1.64
N LEU A 20 -6.29 -10.04 -1.52
CA LEU A 20 -6.62 -11.39 -1.96
C LEU A 20 -7.88 -11.96 -1.29
N THR A 21 -8.24 -11.49 -0.08
CA THR A 21 -9.44 -11.96 0.59
C THR A 21 -10.74 -11.55 -0.13
N PHE A 22 -10.70 -10.44 -0.88
CA PHE A 22 -11.87 -9.85 -1.57
C PHE A 22 -12.09 -10.46 -2.95
N PHE A 23 -11.11 -11.13 -3.52
CA PHE A 23 -11.25 -11.79 -4.81
C PHE A 23 -12.17 -13.00 -4.70
N THR A 24 -13.38 -12.85 -5.24
CA THR A 24 -14.38 -13.92 -5.35
C THR A 24 -14.05 -14.89 -6.49
N GLN A 25 -13.47 -14.38 -7.58
CA GLN A 25 -13.02 -15.20 -8.70
C GLN A 25 -11.68 -15.88 -8.38
N LYS A 26 -11.73 -17.21 -8.18
CA LYS A 26 -10.53 -18.01 -7.89
C LYS A 26 -9.46 -17.87 -8.98
N TRP A 27 -9.86 -17.76 -10.24
CA TRP A 27 -8.93 -17.61 -11.38
C TRP A 27 -8.06 -16.36 -11.27
N VAL A 28 -8.62 -15.19 -10.91
CA VAL A 28 -7.86 -13.95 -10.74
C VAL A 28 -6.88 -14.07 -9.57
N LYS A 29 -7.33 -14.66 -8.45
CA LYS A 29 -6.49 -14.91 -7.28
C LYS A 29 -5.29 -15.80 -7.61
N TRP A 30 -5.53 -16.93 -8.27
CA TRP A 30 -4.47 -17.86 -8.66
C TRP A 30 -3.56 -17.25 -9.72
N GLY A 31 -4.11 -16.56 -10.73
CA GLY A 31 -3.32 -15.89 -11.76
C GLY A 31 -2.34 -14.87 -11.18
N LEU A 32 -2.76 -14.10 -10.18
CA LEU A 32 -1.90 -13.12 -9.52
C LEU A 32 -0.80 -13.78 -8.67
N LEU A 33 -1.10 -14.89 -7.99
CA LEU A 33 -0.12 -15.66 -7.23
C LEU A 33 0.92 -16.32 -8.14
N VAL A 34 0.47 -16.86 -9.27
CA VAL A 34 1.36 -17.40 -10.32
C VAL A 34 2.24 -16.29 -10.88
N LEU A 35 1.70 -15.09 -11.09
CA LEU A 35 2.47 -13.94 -11.55
C LEU A 35 3.55 -13.53 -10.54
N ILE A 36 3.27 -13.59 -9.23
CA ILE A 36 4.30 -13.39 -8.19
C ILE A 36 5.35 -14.51 -8.24
N ALA A 37 4.95 -15.77 -8.36
CA ALA A 37 5.86 -16.91 -8.45
C ALA A 37 6.82 -16.78 -9.64
N ILE A 38 6.27 -16.42 -10.81
CA ILE A 38 7.02 -16.14 -12.03
C ILE A 38 7.97 -14.96 -11.78
N GLY A 39 7.48 -13.88 -11.15
CA GLY A 39 8.30 -12.72 -10.79
C GLY A 39 9.54 -13.11 -10.00
N ILE A 40 9.37 -13.91 -8.94
CA ILE A 40 10.45 -14.44 -8.10
C ILE A 40 11.43 -15.27 -8.94
N TYR A 41 10.92 -16.22 -9.73
CA TYR A 41 11.77 -17.08 -10.55
C TYR A 41 12.57 -16.31 -11.61
N PHE A 42 12.05 -15.20 -12.15
CA PHE A 42 12.82 -14.37 -13.08
C PHE A 42 13.74 -13.37 -12.37
N SER A 43 13.43 -12.96 -11.14
CA SER A 43 14.27 -12.02 -10.38
C SER A 43 15.43 -12.68 -9.64
N TYR A 44 15.41 -13.99 -9.43
CA TYR A 44 16.43 -14.68 -8.64
C TYR A 44 17.88 -14.39 -9.08
N PRO A 45 18.25 -14.30 -10.37
CA PRO A 45 19.64 -14.05 -10.76
C PRO A 45 20.14 -12.70 -10.22
N TYR A 46 19.28 -11.69 -10.25
CA TYR A 46 19.55 -10.37 -9.69
C TYR A 46 19.55 -10.35 -8.17
N ALA A 47 18.75 -11.23 -7.54
CA ALA A 47 18.66 -11.34 -6.09
C ALA A 47 19.93 -11.98 -5.48
N ILE A 48 20.52 -12.96 -6.15
CA ILE A 48 21.77 -13.62 -5.70
C ILE A 48 22.96 -12.65 -5.74
N GLU A 49 22.98 -11.73 -6.71
CA GLU A 49 24.01 -10.70 -6.81
C GLU A 49 23.93 -9.66 -5.67
N GLN A 50 22.82 -9.60 -4.92
CA GLN A 50 22.68 -8.66 -3.82
C GLN A 50 23.52 -9.09 -2.61
N SER A 51 24.40 -8.21 -2.17
CA SER A 51 25.08 -8.34 -0.88
C SER A 51 24.39 -7.49 0.19
N TYR A 52 24.65 -7.79 1.47
CA TYR A 52 24.17 -6.95 2.58
C TYR A 52 24.61 -5.49 2.43
N GLU A 53 25.86 -5.26 2.01
CA GLU A 53 26.38 -3.92 1.78
C GLU A 53 25.71 -3.24 0.57
N THR A 54 25.41 -3.98 -0.50
CA THR A 54 24.69 -3.44 -1.66
C THR A 54 23.29 -2.97 -1.26
N ILE A 55 22.53 -3.78 -0.54
CA ILE A 55 21.20 -3.41 -0.05
C ILE A 55 21.29 -2.18 0.85
N ARG A 56 22.26 -2.17 1.77
CA ARG A 56 22.48 -1.04 2.67
C ARG A 56 22.87 0.24 1.94
N GLN A 57 23.70 0.16 0.91
CA GLN A 57 24.06 1.30 0.05
C GLN A 57 22.84 1.81 -0.72
N THR A 58 22.03 0.92 -1.29
CA THR A 58 20.77 1.28 -1.97
C THR A 58 19.80 1.98 -1.02
N MET A 59 19.66 1.46 0.21
CA MET A 59 18.80 2.08 1.25
C MET A 59 19.32 3.42 1.77
N ASN A 60 20.61 3.70 1.60
CA ASN A 60 21.22 4.97 1.96
C ASN A 60 21.30 5.95 0.77
N ASN A 61 20.98 5.51 -0.45
CA ASN A 61 20.94 6.36 -1.62
C ASN A 61 19.70 7.29 -1.55
N PRO A 62 19.90 8.62 -1.44
CA PRO A 62 18.78 9.54 -1.27
C PRO A 62 17.79 9.55 -2.43
N GLN A 63 18.27 9.39 -3.67
CA GLN A 63 17.42 9.40 -4.87
C GLN A 63 16.53 8.16 -4.90
N VAL A 64 17.11 6.97 -4.67
CA VAL A 64 16.37 5.70 -4.67
C VAL A 64 15.27 5.72 -3.60
N ILE A 65 15.58 6.20 -2.40
CA ILE A 65 14.59 6.28 -1.31
C ILE A 65 13.53 7.34 -1.59
N ALA A 66 13.88 8.48 -2.19
CA ALA A 66 12.89 9.49 -2.60
C ALA A 66 11.92 8.95 -3.64
N ASP A 67 12.43 8.28 -4.68
CA ASP A 67 11.62 7.67 -5.74
C ASP A 67 10.73 6.54 -5.19
N PHE A 68 11.29 5.68 -4.34
CA PHE A 68 10.53 4.64 -3.64
C PHE A 68 9.41 5.25 -2.77
N SER A 69 9.70 6.31 -2.03
CA SER A 69 8.72 6.98 -1.19
C SER A 69 7.61 7.62 -2.02
N ALA A 70 7.95 8.26 -3.15
CA ALA A 70 6.97 8.82 -4.07
C ALA A 70 6.07 7.74 -4.69
N LEU A 71 6.65 6.61 -5.10
CA LEU A 71 5.92 5.44 -5.60
C LEU A 71 4.93 4.92 -4.55
N VAL A 72 5.38 4.73 -3.31
CA VAL A 72 4.53 4.24 -2.20
C VAL A 72 3.40 5.23 -1.91
N ILE A 73 3.68 6.54 -1.86
CA ILE A 73 2.65 7.57 -1.65
C ILE A 73 1.60 7.51 -2.76
N PHE A 74 2.04 7.46 -4.02
CA PHE A 74 1.14 7.40 -5.16
C PHE A 74 0.25 6.15 -5.13
N GLU A 75 0.85 4.98 -4.92
CA GLU A 75 0.12 3.71 -4.83
C GLU A 75 -0.84 3.69 -3.64
N ALA A 76 -0.42 4.22 -2.49
CA ALA A 76 -1.26 4.27 -1.30
C ALA A 76 -2.43 5.25 -1.45
N ILE A 77 -2.26 6.39 -2.12
CA ILE A 77 -3.37 7.30 -2.47
C ILE A 77 -4.38 6.59 -3.37
N LEU A 78 -3.90 5.90 -4.42
CA LEU A 78 -4.77 5.09 -5.27
C LEU A 78 -5.48 3.99 -4.45
N GLY A 79 -4.77 3.33 -3.55
CA GLY A 79 -5.31 2.33 -2.63
C GLY A 79 -6.42 2.88 -1.73
N CYS A 80 -6.25 4.09 -1.19
CA CYS A 80 -7.27 4.81 -0.44
C CYS A 80 -8.51 5.09 -1.30
N LEU A 81 -8.33 5.63 -2.52
CA LEU A 81 -9.43 5.89 -3.45
C LEU A 81 -10.20 4.61 -3.81
N LEU A 82 -9.48 3.52 -4.09
CA LEU A 82 -10.07 2.21 -4.37
C LEU A 82 -10.81 1.64 -3.16
N SER A 83 -10.32 1.88 -1.94
CA SER A 83 -11.01 1.46 -0.71
C SER A 83 -12.34 2.22 -0.53
N ILE A 84 -12.35 3.54 -0.77
CA ILE A 84 -13.59 4.34 -0.77
C ILE A 84 -14.57 3.86 -1.85
N LEU A 85 -14.05 3.55 -3.04
CA LEU A 85 -14.84 3.00 -4.14
C LEU A 85 -15.47 1.65 -3.75
N GLN A 86 -14.71 0.80 -3.05
CA GLN A 86 -15.15 -0.50 -2.56
C GLN A 86 -16.26 -0.37 -1.51
N ILE A 87 -16.16 0.58 -0.58
CA ILE A 87 -17.21 0.92 0.39
C ILE A 87 -18.48 1.34 -0.36
N ARG A 88 -18.37 2.20 -1.38
CA ARG A 88 -19.51 2.62 -2.21
C ARG A 88 -20.16 1.45 -2.95
N TYR A 89 -19.36 0.51 -3.43
CA TYR A 89 -19.85 -0.70 -4.10
C TYR A 89 -20.70 -1.55 -3.15
N TYR A 90 -20.20 -1.80 -1.94
CA TYR A 90 -20.92 -2.57 -0.92
C TYR A 90 -22.15 -1.84 -0.37
N ALA A 91 -22.17 -0.51 -0.40
CA ALA A 91 -23.34 0.30 -0.06
C ALA A 91 -24.46 0.28 -1.13
N GLY A 92 -24.37 -0.59 -2.15
CA GLY A 92 -25.40 -0.77 -3.17
C GLY A 92 -25.43 0.34 -4.24
N LYS A 93 -24.44 1.23 -4.29
CA LYS A 93 -24.39 2.28 -5.32
C LYS A 93 -23.94 1.68 -6.65
N LYS A 94 -24.67 1.99 -7.73
CA LYS A 94 -24.30 1.57 -9.10
C LYS A 94 -22.94 2.17 -9.48
N LEU A 95 -21.97 1.30 -9.77
CA LEU A 95 -20.66 1.66 -10.29
C LEU A 95 -20.55 1.29 -11.76
N LYS A 96 -19.85 2.12 -12.55
CA LYS A 96 -19.55 1.78 -13.95
C LYS A 96 -18.61 0.56 -13.98
N LYS A 97 -18.76 -0.30 -14.98
CA LYS A 97 -18.02 -1.56 -15.12
C LYS A 97 -16.49 -1.40 -15.01
N HIS A 98 -15.94 -0.34 -15.60
CA HIS A 98 -14.49 -0.01 -15.53
C HIS A 98 -13.98 0.16 -14.09
N TRP A 99 -14.75 0.82 -13.22
CA TRP A 99 -14.38 1.03 -11.83
C TRP A 99 -14.35 -0.26 -11.02
N ILE A 100 -15.17 -1.24 -11.40
CA ILE A 100 -15.17 -2.57 -10.77
C ILE A 100 -13.87 -3.31 -11.10
N TYR A 101 -13.34 -3.16 -12.32
CA TYR A 101 -12.05 -3.77 -12.67
C TYR A 101 -10.87 -3.15 -11.92
N SER A 102 -10.91 -1.85 -11.63
CA SER A 102 -9.86 -1.18 -10.85
C SER A 102 -9.74 -1.71 -9.41
N LEU A 103 -10.79 -2.32 -8.85
CA LEU A 103 -10.73 -2.97 -7.53
C LEU A 103 -9.79 -4.18 -7.48
N TYR A 104 -9.41 -4.72 -8.64
CA TYR A 104 -8.49 -5.85 -8.76
C TYR A 104 -7.02 -5.46 -8.85
N PHE A 105 -6.71 -4.15 -8.86
CA PHE A 105 -5.34 -3.67 -9.00
C PHE A 105 -4.46 -4.02 -7.77
N PRO A 106 -3.47 -4.92 -7.89
CA PRO A 106 -2.74 -5.49 -6.75
C PRO A 106 -1.69 -4.58 -6.12
N GLY A 107 -1.38 -3.45 -6.75
CA GLY A 107 -0.21 -2.63 -6.42
C GLY A 107 1.05 -3.09 -7.15
N VAL A 108 2.01 -2.19 -7.32
CA VAL A 108 3.35 -2.41 -7.89
C VAL A 108 4.37 -2.60 -6.77
N VAL A 109 4.20 -1.93 -5.62
CA VAL A 109 5.11 -2.02 -4.46
C VAL A 109 5.25 -3.46 -3.95
N ILE A 110 4.24 -4.32 -4.18
CA ILE A 110 4.31 -5.75 -3.84
C ILE A 110 5.49 -6.46 -4.49
N PHE A 111 5.84 -6.14 -5.74
CA PHE A 111 6.97 -6.77 -6.42
C PHE A 111 8.30 -6.38 -5.77
N ILE A 112 8.43 -5.11 -5.37
CA ILE A 112 9.59 -4.62 -4.63
C ILE A 112 9.69 -5.33 -3.27
N ALA A 113 8.57 -5.49 -2.56
CA ALA A 113 8.54 -6.18 -1.28
C ALA A 113 8.93 -7.66 -1.40
N VAL A 114 8.43 -8.35 -2.42
CA VAL A 114 8.77 -9.75 -2.69
C VAL A 114 10.24 -9.89 -3.08
N PHE A 115 10.77 -9.03 -3.95
CA PHE A 115 12.19 -9.05 -4.34
C PHE A 115 13.12 -8.78 -3.15
N TYR A 116 12.79 -7.81 -2.30
CA TYR A 116 13.56 -7.54 -1.09
C TYR A 116 13.55 -8.75 -0.14
N LEU A 117 12.39 -9.39 0.04
CA LEU A 117 12.28 -10.60 0.85
C LEU A 117 13.11 -11.75 0.27
N GLU A 118 13.07 -11.93 -1.06
CA GLU A 118 13.88 -12.92 -1.77
C GLU A 118 15.39 -12.68 -1.54
N ALA A 119 15.89 -11.47 -1.81
CA ALA A 119 17.30 -11.12 -1.62
C ALA A 119 17.73 -11.29 -0.14
N PHE A 120 16.87 -10.89 0.81
CA PHE A 120 17.14 -11.07 2.23
C PHE A 120 17.26 -12.55 2.63
N LEU A 121 16.41 -13.43 2.08
CA LEU A 121 16.45 -14.86 2.36
C LEU A 121 17.67 -15.54 1.75
N PHE A 122 18.11 -15.13 0.54
CA PHE A 122 19.37 -15.60 -0.05
C PHE A 122 20.59 -15.23 0.80
N ILE A 123 20.61 -14.04 1.39
CA ILE A 123 21.71 -13.62 2.28
C ILE A 123 21.68 -14.39 3.61
N SER A 124 20.48 -14.66 4.13
CA SER A 124 20.28 -15.26 5.45
C SER A 124 20.49 -16.77 5.46
N ILE A 125 20.05 -17.47 4.42
CA ILE A 125 20.09 -18.94 4.33
C ILE A 125 21.31 -19.35 3.51
N ARG A 126 22.22 -20.08 4.16
CA ARG A 126 23.47 -20.55 3.54
C ARG A 126 23.44 -22.07 3.37
N GLY A 127 24.12 -22.56 2.33
CA GLY A 127 24.35 -24.00 2.13
C GLY A 127 23.27 -24.74 1.33
N ILE A 128 22.33 -24.03 0.72
CA ILE A 128 21.39 -24.58 -0.28
C ILE A 128 21.83 -24.06 -1.65
N ASP A 129 21.69 -24.89 -2.68
CA ASP A 129 21.89 -24.45 -4.06
C ASP A 129 20.94 -23.29 -4.41
N PHE A 130 21.46 -22.30 -5.13
CA PHE A 130 20.71 -21.08 -5.40
C PHE A 130 19.45 -21.33 -6.25
N GLN A 131 19.51 -22.27 -7.19
CA GLN A 131 18.35 -22.60 -8.03
C GLN A 131 17.27 -23.30 -7.19
N ILE A 132 17.67 -24.26 -6.34
CA ILE A 132 16.73 -24.94 -5.43
C ILE A 132 16.06 -23.94 -4.49
N MET A 133 16.83 -22.98 -3.97
CA MET A 133 16.31 -21.92 -3.11
C MET A 133 15.33 -21.02 -3.87
N ALA A 134 15.65 -20.61 -5.11
CA ALA A 134 14.74 -19.82 -5.95
C ALA A 134 13.41 -20.54 -6.20
N GLU A 135 13.46 -21.83 -6.54
CA GLU A 135 12.25 -22.66 -6.73
C GLU A 135 11.43 -22.77 -5.44
N LEU A 136 12.08 -22.96 -4.30
CA LEU A 136 11.43 -23.01 -3.00
C LEU A 136 10.75 -21.68 -2.65
N LEU A 137 11.39 -20.53 -2.93
CA LEU A 137 10.83 -19.21 -2.71
C LEU A 137 9.67 -18.92 -3.66
N ALA A 138 9.79 -19.30 -4.93
CA ALA A 138 8.76 -19.13 -5.94
C ALA A 138 7.45 -19.86 -5.58
N ILE A 139 7.54 -20.99 -4.87
CA ILE A 139 6.37 -21.70 -4.33
C ILE A 139 6.00 -21.17 -2.93
N GLY A 140 7.00 -20.96 -2.07
CA GLY A 140 6.85 -20.64 -0.66
C GLY A 140 6.20 -19.29 -0.41
N ILE A 141 6.57 -18.24 -1.14
CA ILE A 141 6.01 -16.90 -0.96
C ILE A 141 4.52 -16.85 -1.34
N PRO A 142 4.07 -17.40 -2.49
CA PRO A 142 2.64 -17.52 -2.77
C PRO A 142 1.86 -18.31 -1.73
N VAL A 143 2.43 -19.42 -1.22
CA VAL A 143 1.82 -20.21 -0.15
C VAL A 143 1.71 -19.39 1.13
N LEU A 144 2.76 -18.65 1.51
CA LEU A 144 2.75 -17.74 2.66
C LEU A 144 1.64 -16.67 2.51
N LEU A 145 1.52 -16.04 1.35
CA LEU A 145 0.47 -15.06 1.07
C LEU A 145 -0.92 -15.70 1.16
N LEU A 146 -1.10 -16.94 0.71
CA LEU A 146 -2.36 -17.68 0.86
C LEU A 146 -2.71 -17.96 2.32
N VAL A 147 -1.73 -18.38 3.12
CA VAL A 147 -1.89 -18.61 4.56
C VAL A 147 -2.27 -17.30 5.25
N LEU A 148 -1.55 -16.21 4.97
CA LEU A 148 -1.85 -14.88 5.52
C LEU A 148 -3.25 -14.40 5.12
N THR A 149 -3.66 -14.64 3.87
CA THR A 149 -5.03 -14.38 3.41
C THR A 149 -6.06 -15.18 4.22
N GLY A 150 -5.77 -16.45 4.51
CA GLY A 150 -6.63 -17.32 5.32
C GLY A 150 -6.75 -16.84 6.77
N ILE A 151 -5.64 -16.43 7.38
CA ILE A 151 -5.59 -15.82 8.72
C ILE A 151 -6.43 -14.55 8.74
N MET A 152 -6.24 -13.64 7.76
CA MET A 152 -7.01 -12.39 7.69
C MET A 152 -8.50 -12.61 7.53
N ARG A 153 -8.91 -13.64 6.78
CA ARG A 153 -10.33 -14.00 6.65
C ARG A 153 -10.93 -14.48 7.98
N ARG A 154 -10.13 -15.09 8.86
CA ARG A 154 -10.55 -15.56 10.19
C ARG A 154 -10.51 -14.45 11.25
N LEU A 155 -9.49 -13.58 11.21
CA LEU A 155 -9.35 -12.47 12.15
C LEU A 155 -10.36 -11.35 11.86
N VAL A 156 -10.54 -11.01 10.58
CA VAL A 156 -11.44 -9.93 10.13
C VAL A 156 -12.50 -10.51 9.22
N THR A 157 -13.50 -11.11 9.86
CA THR A 157 -14.62 -11.79 9.18
C THR A 157 -15.49 -10.79 8.43
N ASP A 158 -15.76 -9.63 9.02
CA ASP A 158 -16.59 -8.58 8.40
C ASP A 158 -15.86 -7.93 7.21
N LYS A 159 -16.55 -7.90 6.07
CA LYS A 159 -16.06 -7.30 4.83
C LYS A 159 -15.92 -5.78 4.96
N TRP A 160 -16.78 -5.11 5.72
CA TRP A 160 -16.72 -3.67 5.94
C TRP A 160 -15.46 -3.32 6.72
N LEU A 161 -15.28 -3.96 7.88
CA LEU A 161 -14.10 -3.80 8.71
C LEU A 161 -12.81 -4.12 7.93
N ARG A 162 -12.86 -5.11 7.04
CA ARG A 162 -11.71 -5.43 6.19
C ARG A 162 -11.36 -4.32 5.20
N THR A 163 -12.36 -3.67 4.61
CA THR A 163 -12.12 -2.54 3.69
C THR A 163 -11.67 -1.30 4.45
N GLU A 164 -12.17 -1.07 5.65
CA GLU A 164 -11.66 -0.02 6.56
C GLU A 164 -10.21 -0.26 6.95
N LEU A 165 -9.87 -1.49 7.36
CA LEU A 165 -8.48 -1.87 7.67
C LEU A 165 -7.57 -1.65 6.46
N LYS A 166 -8.02 -2.02 5.26
CA LYS A 166 -7.27 -1.74 4.01
C LYS A 166 -7.03 -0.24 3.83
N PHE A 167 -8.05 0.59 4.05
CA PHE A 167 -7.93 2.04 3.97
C PHE A 167 -6.93 2.59 5.01
N PHE A 168 -7.00 2.14 6.25
CA PHE A 168 -6.07 2.56 7.32
C PHE A 168 -4.63 2.14 7.04
N LEU A 169 -4.41 0.94 6.50
CA LEU A 169 -3.07 0.48 6.11
C LEU A 169 -2.46 1.33 4.99
N HIS A 170 -3.25 1.72 3.98
CA HIS A 170 -2.76 2.68 2.98
C HIS A 170 -2.48 4.06 3.58
N LEU A 171 -3.32 4.56 4.50
CA LEU A 171 -3.05 5.82 5.20
C LEU A 171 -1.74 5.73 6.00
N MET A 172 -1.51 4.63 6.71
CA MET A 172 -0.25 4.36 7.40
C MET A 172 0.94 4.37 6.43
N GLN A 173 0.82 3.76 5.25
CA GLN A 173 1.88 3.79 4.23
C GLN A 173 2.18 5.20 3.73
N ILE A 174 1.16 6.04 3.54
CA ILE A 174 1.36 7.45 3.17
C ILE A 174 2.17 8.16 4.25
N VAL A 175 1.79 8.02 5.52
CA VAL A 175 2.51 8.66 6.64
C VAL A 175 3.94 8.17 6.73
N MET A 176 4.18 6.86 6.64
CA MET A 176 5.52 6.28 6.70
C MET A 176 6.41 6.71 5.53
N ALA A 177 5.87 6.70 4.31
CA ALA A 177 6.60 7.15 3.12
C ALA A 177 6.87 8.66 3.15
N MET A 178 5.94 9.46 3.68
CA MET A 178 6.16 10.90 3.88
C MET A 178 7.28 11.16 4.89
N ILE A 179 7.28 10.45 6.02
CA ILE A 179 8.38 10.52 7.01
C ILE A 179 9.71 10.13 6.35
N LEU A 180 9.71 9.06 5.56
CA LEU A 180 10.90 8.60 4.84
C LEU A 180 11.45 9.67 3.90
N SER A 181 10.58 10.32 3.11
CA SER A 181 10.95 11.46 2.25
C SER A 181 11.53 12.63 3.05
N ILE A 182 10.94 12.99 4.18
CA ILE A 182 11.42 14.11 5.02
C ILE A 182 12.83 13.83 5.54
N ILE A 183 13.09 12.60 6.02
CA ILE A 183 14.42 12.21 6.52
C ILE A 183 15.46 12.27 5.39
N ILE A 184 15.10 11.84 4.17
CA ILE A 184 16.03 11.75 3.05
C ILE A 184 16.36 13.11 2.43
N LEU A 185 15.36 13.98 2.32
CA LEU A 185 15.51 15.30 1.70
C LEU A 185 16.46 16.18 2.49
N LYS A 186 16.83 15.79 3.74
CA LYS A 186 17.61 16.58 4.70
C LYS A 186 17.27 18.04 4.51
N LEU A 187 15.96 18.35 4.49
CA LEU A 187 15.47 19.70 4.22
C LEU A 187 16.39 20.60 5.01
N PRO A 188 17.10 21.55 4.39
CA PRO A 188 17.83 22.52 5.16
C PRO A 188 16.74 23.20 5.95
N VAL A 189 16.53 22.76 7.19
CA VAL A 189 16.01 23.58 8.24
C VAL A 189 17.17 24.53 8.51
N SER A 190 17.44 25.39 7.52
CA SER A 190 17.82 26.73 7.83
C SER A 190 16.70 27.15 8.78
N TYR A 191 17.03 27.23 10.07
CA TYR A 191 16.40 28.16 10.96
C TYR A 191 16.69 29.54 10.36
N VAL A 192 16.08 29.84 9.22
CA VAL A 192 15.69 31.20 8.91
C VAL A 192 14.65 31.44 10.00
N ASP A 193 14.84 32.49 10.79
CA ASP A 193 13.78 33.06 11.60
C ASP A 193 12.67 33.50 10.64
N GLN A 194 11.92 32.53 10.11
CA GLN A 194 10.67 32.78 9.43
C GLN A 194 9.73 33.11 10.57
N GLU A 195 9.37 34.39 10.67
CA GLU A 195 8.18 34.80 11.39
C GLU A 195 7.09 33.81 11.00
N THR A 196 6.62 33.03 11.97
CA THR A 196 5.55 32.06 11.75
C THR A 196 4.34 32.83 11.28
N HIS A 197 4.15 32.91 9.96
CA HIS A 197 3.01 33.59 9.37
C HIS A 197 1.81 32.69 9.64
N PHE A 198 1.06 32.96 10.70
CA PHE A 198 -0.17 32.24 11.04
C PHE A 198 -1.32 32.52 10.05
N LYS A 199 -1.16 33.53 9.18
CA LYS A 199 -2.17 33.95 8.19
C LYS A 199 -2.56 32.84 7.20
N PRO A 200 -1.63 32.13 6.52
CA PRO A 200 -1.98 31.06 5.60
C PRO A 200 -2.60 29.86 6.32
N LEU A 201 -2.12 29.53 7.54
CA LEU A 201 -2.68 28.47 8.38
C LEU A 201 -4.13 28.76 8.77
N MET A 202 -4.41 29.99 9.25
CA MET A 202 -5.76 30.43 9.60
C MET A 202 -6.69 30.44 8.39
N LEU A 203 -6.19 30.85 7.22
CA LEU A 203 -6.94 30.82 5.97
C LEU A 203 -7.27 29.39 5.54
N LEU A 204 -6.33 28.46 5.67
CA LEU A 204 -6.55 27.03 5.39
C LEU A 204 -7.61 26.44 6.34
N LEU A 205 -7.52 26.75 7.63
CA LEU A 205 -8.48 26.32 8.66
C LEU A 205 -9.89 26.86 8.37
N LEU A 206 -9.99 28.11 7.91
CA LEU A 206 -11.25 28.76 7.53
C LEU A 206 -11.84 28.13 6.26
N ILE A 207 -11.02 27.83 5.24
CA ILE A 207 -11.47 27.11 4.04
C ILE A 207 -11.99 25.70 4.41
N MET A 208 -11.29 24.98 5.30
CA MET A 208 -11.75 23.68 5.78
C MET A 208 -13.11 23.79 6.49
N LEU A 209 -13.27 24.76 7.39
CA LEU A 209 -14.54 25.02 8.08
C LEU A 209 -15.68 25.35 7.11
N ILE A 210 -15.45 26.25 6.14
CA ILE A 210 -16.45 26.59 5.13
C ILE A 210 -16.83 25.36 4.30
N SER A 211 -15.85 24.56 3.88
CA SER A 211 -16.10 23.35 3.10
C SER A 211 -16.92 22.31 3.87
N ALA A 212 -16.67 22.17 5.18
CA ALA A 212 -17.42 21.28 6.06
C ALA A 212 -18.87 21.76 6.25
N VAL A 213 -19.06 23.07 6.47
CA VAL A 213 -20.38 23.68 6.62
C VAL A 213 -21.19 23.58 5.33
N LEU A 214 -20.59 23.89 4.17
CA LEU A 214 -21.23 23.71 2.87
C LEU A 214 -21.58 22.25 2.60
N GLY A 215 -20.70 21.32 2.97
CA GLY A 215 -20.97 19.88 2.89
C GLY A 215 -22.16 19.46 3.76
N TYR A 216 -22.23 19.96 4.99
CA TYR A 216 -23.33 19.70 5.92
C TYR A 216 -24.67 20.24 5.40
N PHE A 217 -24.71 21.48 4.91
CA PHE A 217 -25.93 22.06 4.33
C PHE A 217 -26.35 21.37 3.03
N TYR A 218 -25.39 20.99 2.18
CA TYR A 218 -25.68 20.19 0.99
C TYR A 218 -26.30 18.83 1.36
N GLN A 219 -25.81 18.20 2.43
CA GLN A 219 -26.35 16.94 2.93
C GLN A 219 -27.77 17.10 3.49
N ILE A 220 -28.05 18.17 4.25
CA ILE A 220 -29.41 18.50 4.72
C ILE A 220 -30.36 18.77 3.56
N TYR A 221 -29.96 19.61 2.60
CA TYR A 221 -30.78 19.92 1.42
C TYR A 221 -31.09 18.67 0.61
N LYS A 222 -30.11 17.79 0.42
CA LYS A 222 -30.31 16.51 -0.25
C LYS A 222 -31.24 15.59 0.54
N ASN A 223 -31.11 15.51 1.87
CA ASN A 223 -32.00 14.68 2.68
C ASN A 223 -33.46 15.19 2.64
N ASN A 224 -33.69 16.51 2.68
CA ASN A 224 -35.02 17.09 2.57
C ASN A 224 -35.65 16.93 1.18
N LYS A 225 -34.84 16.96 0.11
CA LYS A 225 -35.36 16.80 -1.27
C LYS A 225 -35.75 15.37 -1.63
N TYR A 226 -35.17 14.36 -0.97
CA TYR A 226 -35.43 12.95 -1.24
C TYR A 226 -36.10 12.20 -0.06
N GLY A 227 -36.41 12.88 1.04
CA GLY A 227 -37.02 12.31 2.24
C GLY A 227 -38.55 12.36 2.32
N ASN A 228 -39.25 13.01 1.36
CA ASN A 228 -40.72 13.13 1.34
C ASN A 228 -41.41 12.07 0.45
N HIS A 229 -40.79 10.90 0.27
CA HIS A 229 -41.44 9.74 -0.32
C HIS A 229 -41.32 8.54 0.63
N HIS A 230 -41.97 8.62 1.79
CA HIS A 230 -42.52 7.49 2.52
C HIS A 230 -43.70 7.95 3.35
#